data_AF-A0A3B4WCM3-F1
#
_entry.id   AF-A0A3B4WCM3-F1
#
_cell.length_a   1.000
_cell.length_b   1.000
_cell.length_c   1.000
_cell.angle_alpha   90.00
_cell.angle_beta   90.00
_cell.angle_gamma   90.00
#
_symmetry.space_group_name_H-M   'P 1'
#
loop_
_entity.id
_entity.type
_entity.pdbx_description
1 polymer ?
#
loop_
_entity_poly.entity_id
_entity_poly.type
_entity_poly.pdbx_seq_one_letter_code
_entity_poly.pdbx_strand_id
1 'polypeptide(L)'
;MCVRGRAENEAAAENIAACAKALIGAGADVNTPDKYGDTPLILAVMDGAGVPKTATVKVLIDAGADVMQVCENFKMTPLHWAAVGAHKPIAELLVAAGCRKNKIDRARNTPLETANPP
;
A
#
# COMPACT_ATOMS: atom_id res chain seq x y z
N MET A 1 7.22 -9.05 -29.00
CA MET A 1 7.73 -7.76 -28.49
C MET A 1 7.08 -7.39 -27.13
N CYS A 2 7.19 -8.21 -26.08
CA CYS A 2 6.54 -7.91 -24.77
C CYS A 2 7.39 -8.26 -23.53
N VAL A 3 8.72 -8.09 -23.61
CA VAL A 3 9.62 -8.23 -22.44
C VAL A 3 10.22 -6.91 -21.97
N ARG A 4 10.15 -5.83 -22.77
CA ARG A 4 10.73 -4.52 -22.39
C ARG A 4 9.92 -3.79 -21.31
N GLY A 5 8.59 -3.78 -21.39
CA GLY A 5 7.76 -3.05 -20.41
C GLY A 5 7.74 -3.65 -18.99
N ARG A 6 7.95 -4.96 -18.84
CA ARG A 6 7.90 -5.61 -17.51
C ARG A 6 9.15 -5.30 -16.70
N ALA A 7 10.32 -5.36 -17.33
CA ALA A 7 11.60 -5.10 -16.67
C ALA A 7 11.78 -3.63 -16.29
N GLU A 8 11.32 -2.69 -17.12
CA GLU A 8 11.36 -1.25 -16.82
C GLU A 8 10.45 -0.90 -15.63
N ASN A 9 9.28 -1.52 -15.56
CA ASN A 9 8.34 -1.35 -14.44
C ASN A 9 8.86 -1.98 -13.13
N GLU A 10 9.52 -3.13 -13.22
CA GLU A 10 10.13 -3.80 -12.06
C GLU A 10 11.32 -3.00 -11.54
N ALA A 11 12.17 -2.48 -12.43
CA ALA A 11 13.25 -1.55 -12.08
C ALA A 11 12.71 -0.25 -11.46
N ALA A 12 11.58 0.28 -11.94
CA ALA A 12 10.92 1.44 -11.34
C ALA A 12 10.41 1.13 -9.92
N ALA A 13 9.82 -0.05 -9.70
CA ALA A 13 9.39 -0.48 -8.37
C ALA A 13 10.57 -0.68 -7.40
N GLU A 14 11.67 -1.27 -7.88
CA GLU A 14 12.92 -1.41 -7.11
C GLU A 14 13.53 -0.06 -6.76
N ASN A 15 13.55 0.88 -7.72
CA ASN A 15 14.05 2.24 -7.49
C ASN A 15 13.21 2.97 -6.44
N ILE A 16 11.88 2.84 -6.48
CA ILE A 16 10.99 3.41 -5.46
C ILE A 16 11.26 2.79 -4.09
N ALA A 17 11.44 1.46 -4.02
CA ALA A 17 11.79 0.79 -2.77
C ALA A 17 13.16 1.24 -2.23
N ALA A 18 14.15 1.45 -3.11
CA ALA A 18 15.47 1.95 -2.74
C ALA A 18 15.40 3.41 -2.22
N CYS A 19 14.64 4.28 -2.89
CA CYS A 19 14.37 5.64 -2.43
C CYS A 19 13.67 5.65 -1.06
N ALA A 20 12.66 4.80 -0.87
CA ALA A 20 11.99 4.65 0.42
C ALA A 20 12.98 4.25 1.52
N LYS A 21 13.83 3.24 1.28
CA LYS A 21 14.89 2.84 2.24
C LYS A 21 15.85 3.99 2.56
N ALA A 22 16.29 4.74 1.55
CA ALA A 22 17.21 5.86 1.75
C ALA A 22 16.58 6.97 2.60
N LEU A 23 15.32 7.33 2.34
CA LEU A 23 14.59 8.32 3.12
C LEU A 23 14.40 7.86 4.58
N ILE A 24 14.03 6.60 4.79
CA ILE A 24 13.88 6.01 6.12
C ILE A 24 15.22 6.02 6.87
N GLY A 25 16.31 5.65 6.21
CA GLY A 25 17.66 5.69 6.77
C GLY A 25 18.15 7.11 7.11
N ALA A 26 17.60 8.13 6.44
CA ALA A 26 17.85 9.53 6.73
C ALA A 26 16.97 10.09 7.89
N GLY A 27 16.11 9.27 8.50
CA GLY A 27 15.24 9.65 9.60
C GLY A 27 13.86 10.18 9.17
N ALA A 28 13.43 9.93 7.93
CA ALA A 28 12.07 10.25 7.52
C ALA A 28 11.04 9.38 8.26
N ASP A 29 9.96 10.01 8.72
CA ASP A 29 8.86 9.29 9.38
C ASP A 29 7.95 8.62 8.32
N VAL A 30 7.92 7.28 8.37
CA VAL A 30 7.15 6.38 7.50
C VAL A 30 5.64 6.54 7.61
N ASN A 31 5.16 7.20 8.66
CA ASN A 31 3.74 7.39 8.96
C ASN A 31 3.26 8.83 8.72
N THR A 32 4.13 9.70 8.18
CA THR A 32 3.76 11.08 7.87
C THR A 32 2.68 11.10 6.79
N PRO A 33 1.45 11.52 7.09
CA PRO A 33 0.41 11.62 6.07
C PRO A 33 0.68 12.80 5.15
N ASP A 34 0.28 12.66 3.88
CA ASP A 34 0.22 13.78 2.95
C ASP A 34 -0.98 14.71 3.25
N LYS A 35 -1.20 15.71 2.38
CA LYS A 35 -2.30 16.66 2.50
C LYS A 35 -3.71 16.05 2.36
N TYR A 36 -3.82 14.79 1.97
CA TYR A 36 -5.07 14.03 1.85
C TYR A 36 -5.20 12.97 2.95
N GLY A 37 -4.29 12.96 3.92
CA GLY A 37 -4.24 11.94 4.97
C GLY A 37 -3.68 10.61 4.49
N ASP A 38 -3.11 10.54 3.29
CA ASP A 38 -2.55 9.31 2.74
C ASP A 38 -1.12 9.13 3.23
N THR A 39 -0.87 7.99 3.88
CA THR A 39 0.47 7.64 4.33
C THR A 39 1.29 7.06 3.18
N PRO A 40 2.64 7.03 3.28
CA PRO A 40 3.49 6.36 2.31
C PRO A 40 3.05 4.92 2.00
N LEU A 41 2.53 4.21 3.01
CA LEU A 41 1.98 2.87 2.86
C LEU A 41 0.69 2.86 2.02
N ILE A 42 -0.26 3.76 2.28
CA ILE A 42 -1.48 3.90 1.48
C ILE A 42 -1.13 4.22 0.02
N LEU A 43 -0.25 5.19 -0.21
CA LEU A 43 0.20 5.59 -1.54
C LEU A 43 0.87 4.42 -2.29
N ALA A 44 1.70 3.62 -1.61
CA ALA A 44 2.36 2.46 -2.20
C ALA A 44 1.37 1.35 -2.61
N VAL A 45 0.24 1.22 -1.91
CA VAL A 45 -0.82 0.24 -2.23
C VAL A 45 -1.80 0.78 -3.27
N MET A 46 -2.08 2.09 -3.26
CA MET A 46 -3.06 2.74 -4.13
C MET A 46 -2.57 2.92 -5.57
N ASP A 47 -1.26 3.08 -5.79
CA ASP A 47 -0.74 3.46 -7.10
C ASP A 47 -1.00 2.38 -8.18
N GLY A 48 -2.04 2.63 -8.97
CA GLY A 48 -2.63 1.78 -10.01
C GLY A 48 -1.82 1.65 -11.29
N ALA A 49 -0.49 1.58 -11.20
CA ALA A 49 0.39 1.34 -12.34
C ALA A 49 0.24 -0.08 -12.95
N GLY A 50 -0.74 -0.88 -12.49
CA GLY A 50 -0.98 -2.26 -12.95
C GLY A 50 0.06 -3.27 -12.47
N VAL A 51 1.06 -2.84 -11.71
CA VAL A 51 2.10 -3.67 -11.11
C VAL A 51 2.11 -3.47 -9.60
N PRO A 52 1.88 -4.54 -8.80
CA PRO A 52 1.89 -4.42 -7.35
C PRO A 52 3.31 -4.13 -6.85
N LYS A 53 3.49 -3.00 -6.17
CA LYS A 53 4.76 -2.57 -5.54
C LYS A 53 5.02 -3.29 -4.22
N THR A 54 4.92 -4.63 -4.25
CA THR A 54 5.05 -5.50 -3.07
C THR A 54 6.37 -5.29 -2.34
N ALA A 55 7.46 -5.02 -3.07
CA ALA A 55 8.77 -4.71 -2.50
C ALA A 55 8.75 -3.42 -1.66
N THR A 56 8.17 -2.33 -2.17
CA THR A 56 8.03 -1.06 -1.45
C THR A 56 7.14 -1.21 -0.22
N VAL A 57 6.00 -1.90 -0.36
CA VAL A 57 5.10 -2.17 0.77
C VAL A 57 5.83 -2.95 1.87
N LYS A 58 6.58 -3.99 1.50
CA LYS A 58 7.36 -4.76 2.46
C LYS A 58 8.40 -3.90 3.19
N VAL A 59 9.13 -3.07 2.48
CA VAL A 59 10.11 -2.13 3.08
C VAL A 59 9.44 -1.19 4.09
N LEU A 60 8.27 -0.64 3.74
CA LEU A 60 7.53 0.26 4.63
C LEU A 60 7.04 -0.46 5.88
N ILE A 61 6.50 -1.67 5.73
CA ILE A 61 6.08 -2.51 6.87
C ILE A 61 7.26 -2.87 7.76
N ASP A 62 8.38 -3.31 7.17
CA ASP A 62 9.61 -3.66 7.91
C ASP A 62 10.19 -2.45 8.66
N ALA A 63 9.95 -1.24 8.15
CA ALA A 63 10.33 0.02 8.79
C ALA A 63 9.33 0.52 9.85
N GLY A 64 8.26 -0.22 10.13
CA GLY A 64 7.28 0.13 11.15
C GLY A 64 6.14 1.04 10.67
N ALA A 65 5.81 1.02 9.38
CA ALA A 65 4.63 1.72 8.87
C ALA A 65 3.33 1.21 9.52
N ASP A 66 2.43 2.14 9.86
CA ASP A 66 1.15 1.86 10.46
C ASP A 66 0.17 1.29 9.42
N VAL A 67 -0.07 -0.02 9.53
CA VAL A 67 -1.00 -0.77 8.67
C VAL A 67 -2.47 -0.53 9.00
N MET A 68 -2.78 0.26 10.03
CA MET A 68 -4.13 0.60 10.48
C MET A 68 -4.56 2.01 10.07
N GLN A 69 -3.62 2.83 9.61
CA GLN A 69 -3.89 4.21 9.28
C GLN A 69 -4.87 4.30 8.12
N VAL A 70 -5.72 5.32 8.14
CA VAL A 70 -6.80 5.49 7.16
C VAL A 70 -6.61 6.76 6.38
N CYS A 71 -6.92 6.72 5.09
CA CYS A 71 -7.00 7.94 4.29
C CYS A 71 -8.11 8.86 4.82
N GLU A 72 -7.96 10.17 4.63
CA GLU A 72 -8.93 11.12 5.18
C GLU A 72 -10.28 11.07 4.45
N ASN A 73 -10.23 10.94 3.13
CA ASN A 73 -11.39 11.07 2.25
C ASN A 73 -12.37 9.90 2.35
N PHE A 74 -11.86 8.65 2.35
CA PHE A 74 -12.67 7.44 2.30
C PHE A 74 -12.63 6.62 3.60
N LYS A 75 -11.80 7.01 4.57
CA LYS A 75 -11.53 6.21 5.78
C LYS A 75 -11.10 4.76 5.47
N MET A 76 -10.50 4.54 4.31
CA MET A 76 -10.01 3.24 3.86
C MET A 76 -8.63 2.97 4.46
N THR A 77 -8.43 1.74 4.92
CA THR A 77 -7.12 1.22 5.36
C THR A 77 -6.31 0.72 4.16
N PRO A 78 -5.01 0.42 4.31
CA PRO A 78 -4.22 -0.19 3.24
C PRO A 78 -4.83 -1.51 2.77
N LEU A 79 -5.50 -2.25 3.65
CA LEU A 79 -6.16 -3.51 3.30
C LEU A 79 -7.37 -3.30 2.38
N HIS A 80 -8.14 -2.21 2.54
CA HIS A 80 -9.22 -1.89 1.60
C HIS A 80 -8.67 -1.60 0.21
N TRP A 81 -7.59 -0.82 0.11
CA TRP A 81 -6.94 -0.55 -1.18
C TRP A 81 -6.37 -1.81 -1.83
N ALA A 82 -5.72 -2.69 -1.05
CA ALA A 82 -5.22 -3.96 -1.54
C ALA A 82 -6.36 -4.87 -2.07
N ALA A 83 -7.53 -4.81 -1.43
CA ALA A 83 -8.73 -5.52 -1.86
C ALA A 83 -9.30 -4.95 -3.17
N VAL A 84 -9.43 -3.62 -3.28
CA VAL A 84 -9.88 -2.94 -4.51
C VAL A 84 -8.95 -3.24 -5.69
N GLY A 85 -7.64 -3.27 -5.46
CA GLY A 85 -6.64 -3.59 -6.50
C GLY A 85 -6.47 -5.08 -6.79
N ALA A 86 -7.20 -5.97 -6.11
CA ALA A 86 -7.02 -7.43 -6.17
C ALA A 86 -5.56 -7.88 -5.94
N HIS A 87 -4.81 -7.16 -5.11
CA HIS A 87 -3.39 -7.39 -4.85
C HIS A 87 -3.17 -8.39 -3.72
N LYS A 88 -3.41 -9.68 -4.00
CA LYS A 88 -3.27 -10.77 -3.02
C LYS A 88 -1.94 -10.75 -2.24
N PRO A 89 -0.75 -10.59 -2.85
CA PRO A 89 0.51 -10.57 -2.10
C PRO A 89 0.61 -9.42 -1.09
N ILE A 90 0.07 -8.25 -1.45
CA ILE A 90 0.04 -7.08 -0.56
C ILE A 90 -0.93 -7.32 0.60
N ALA A 91 -2.10 -7.90 0.33
CA ALA A 91 -3.06 -8.25 1.37
C ALA A 91 -2.47 -9.25 2.38
N GLU A 92 -1.74 -10.26 1.91
CA GLU A 92 -1.04 -11.23 2.76
C GLU A 92 0.01 -10.55 3.65
N LEU A 93 0.82 -9.64 3.10
CA LEU A 93 1.79 -8.86 3.87
C LEU A 93 1.13 -7.99 4.95
N LEU A 94 0.06 -7.29 4.61
CA LEU A 94 -0.68 -6.44 5.56
C LEU A 94 -1.31 -7.29 6.69
N VAL A 95 -1.84 -8.47 6.35
CA VAL A 95 -2.39 -9.41 7.33
C VAL A 95 -1.29 -9.96 8.24
N ALA A 96 -0.11 -10.29 7.70
CA ALA A 96 1.04 -10.74 8.47
C ALA A 96 1.57 -9.64 9.40
N ALA A 97 1.49 -8.38 8.98
CA ALA A 97 1.82 -7.21 9.80
C ALA A 97 0.78 -6.90 10.89
N GLY A 98 -0.27 -7.72 11.02
CA GLY A 98 -1.26 -7.60 12.09
C GLY A 98 -2.39 -6.61 11.82
N CYS A 99 -2.69 -6.27 10.55
CA CYS A 99 -3.77 -5.34 10.21
C CYS A 99 -5.16 -5.79 10.70
N ARG A 100 -6.05 -4.84 11.00
CA ARG A 100 -7.44 -5.10 11.41
C ARG A 100 -8.27 -5.43 10.18
N LYS A 101 -8.50 -6.73 9.99
CA LYS A 101 -9.24 -7.30 8.86
C LYS A 101 -10.70 -6.82 8.73
N ASN A 102 -11.31 -6.38 9.84
CA ASN A 102 -12.73 -6.02 9.90
C ASN A 102 -12.96 -4.51 10.12
N LYS A 103 -11.96 -3.67 9.84
CA LYS A 103 -12.15 -2.23 9.92
C LYS A 103 -13.12 -1.82 8.80
N ILE A 104 -14.12 -1.00 9.12
CA ILE A 104 -15.04 -0.47 8.10
C ILE A 104 -14.54 0.86 7.55
N ASP A 105 -14.76 1.08 6.25
CA ASP A 105 -14.53 2.35 5.57
C ASP A 105 -15.70 3.34 5.78
N ARG A 106 -15.68 4.48 5.06
CA ARG A 106 -16.74 5.49 5.10
C ARG A 106 -18.07 4.99 4.53
N ALA A 107 -18.05 4.05 3.59
CA ALA A 107 -19.24 3.41 3.02
C ALA A 107 -19.78 2.27 3.89
N ARG A 108 -19.19 2.04 5.07
CA ARG A 108 -19.50 0.95 6.00
C ARG A 108 -19.16 -0.45 5.46
N ASN A 109 -18.27 -0.52 4.47
CA ASN A 109 -17.78 -1.77 3.91
C ASN A 109 -16.51 -2.20 4.65
N THR A 110 -16.36 -3.49 4.84
CA THR A 110 -15.10 -4.14 5.21
C THR A 110 -14.17 -4.25 3.99
N PRO A 111 -12.87 -4.52 4.19
CA PRO A 111 -11.94 -4.72 3.09
C PRO A 111 -12.41 -5.81 2.12
N LEU A 112 -13.01 -6.88 2.65
CA LEU A 112 -13.55 -7.97 1.85
C LEU A 112 -14.73 -7.52 0.97
N GLU A 113 -15.61 -6.66 1.49
CA GLU A 113 -16.75 -6.11 0.74
C GLU A 113 -16.30 -5.10 -0.32
N THR A 114 -15.25 -4.30 -0.06
CA THR A 114 -14.67 -3.41 -1.09
C THR A 114 -13.99 -4.14 -2.25
N ALA A 115 -13.63 -5.42 -2.12
CA ALA A 115 -13.11 -6.21 -3.24
C ALA A 115 -14.18 -6.54 -4.30
N ASN A 116 -15.45 -6.48 -3.91
CA ASN A 116 -16.59 -6.82 -4.76
C ASN A 116 -17.71 -5.79 -4.59
N PRO A 117 -17.53 -4.56 -5.10
CA PRO A 117 -18.61 -3.58 -5.09
C PRO A 117 -19.81 -4.15 -5.90
N PRO A 118 -21.05 -3.80 -5.50
CA PRO A 118 -22.27 -4.32 -6.13
C PRO A 118 -22.39 -4.01 -7.63
#